data_AF-A0A916GCU4-F1
#
_entry.id   AF-A0A916GCU4-F1
#
_cell.length_a   1.000
_cell.length_b   1.000
_cell.length_c   1.000
_cell.angle_alpha   90.00
_cell.angle_beta   90.00
_cell.angle_gamma   90.00
#
_symmetry.space_group_name_H-M   'P 1'
#
loop_
_entity.id
_entity.type
_entity.pdbx_description
1 polymer ?
#
loop_
_entity_poly.entity_id
_entity_poly.type
_entity_poly.pdbx_seq_one_letter_code
_entity_poly.pdbx_strand_id
1 'polypeptide(L)'
;MTKGIVAAAIGAMLAMPAGAEAQQLPRDTAVRVKSPLLGGEWLEGRVGVAPSRCTMVFLNGKAPGGYTSMALNAVRAMQRRDGAGWVDIDVKPWLAKEPEDCREADND
;
A
#
# COMPACT_ATOMS: atom_id res chain seq x y z
N MET A 1 19.61 -63.04 -0.46
CA MET A 1 19.91 -61.64 -0.83
C MET A 1 18.81 -60.77 -0.25
N THR A 2 19.17 -59.95 0.72
CA THR A 2 18.28 -59.23 1.65
C THR A 2 17.67 -58.01 0.97
N LYS A 3 16.33 -57.89 0.96
CA LYS A 3 15.62 -56.71 0.45
C LYS A 3 15.69 -55.58 1.49
N GLY A 4 16.37 -54.50 1.15
CA GLY A 4 16.44 -53.29 1.96
C GLY A 4 15.16 -52.46 1.85
N ILE A 5 14.54 -52.21 2.99
CA ILE A 5 13.45 -51.23 3.17
C ILE A 5 14.10 -49.90 3.54
N VAL A 6 13.97 -48.88 2.69
CA VAL A 6 14.17 -47.48 3.08
C VAL A 6 13.13 -46.65 2.33
N ALA A 7 11.98 -46.40 2.94
CA ALA A 7 11.04 -45.39 2.49
C ALA A 7 11.29 -44.12 3.32
N ALA A 8 11.73 -43.08 2.62
CA ALA A 8 12.12 -41.79 3.15
C ALA A 8 10.96 -41.05 3.83
N ALA A 9 11.25 -40.46 4.99
CA ALA A 9 10.38 -39.53 5.69
C ALA A 9 10.19 -38.26 4.85
N ILE A 10 8.96 -38.00 4.40
CA ILE A 10 8.57 -36.73 3.79
C ILE A 10 8.23 -35.78 4.95
N GLY A 11 9.19 -34.92 5.29
CA GLY A 11 8.97 -33.80 6.19
C GLY A 11 8.08 -32.75 5.52
N ALA A 12 6.86 -32.59 6.03
CA ALA A 12 6.00 -31.48 5.68
C ALA A 12 6.61 -30.17 6.21
N MET A 13 7.32 -29.44 5.36
CA MET A 13 7.69 -28.05 5.64
C MET A 13 6.41 -27.22 5.61
N LEU A 14 5.91 -26.89 6.80
CA LEU A 14 4.91 -25.87 7.03
C LEU A 14 5.49 -24.53 6.56
N ALA A 15 5.12 -24.11 5.35
CA ALA A 15 5.31 -22.73 4.92
C ALA A 15 4.44 -21.85 5.81
N MET A 16 5.03 -21.27 6.86
CA MET A 16 4.38 -20.24 7.66
C MET A 16 4.09 -19.04 6.74
N PRO A 17 2.89 -18.45 6.81
CA PRO A 17 2.62 -17.20 6.11
C PRO A 17 3.56 -16.15 6.69
N ALA A 18 4.40 -15.57 5.83
CA ALA A 18 5.19 -14.40 6.18
C ALA A 18 4.23 -13.37 6.78
N GLY A 19 4.36 -13.15 8.09
CA GLY A 19 3.65 -12.09 8.77
C GLY A 19 3.91 -10.82 7.99
N ALA A 20 2.85 -10.21 7.48
CA ALA A 20 2.91 -8.87 6.95
C ALA A 20 3.25 -7.96 8.13
N GLU A 21 4.54 -7.85 8.45
CA GLU A 21 5.05 -6.72 9.21
C GLU A 21 4.50 -5.50 8.52
N ALA A 22 3.96 -4.62 9.35
CA ALA A 22 3.19 -3.49 8.95
C ALA A 22 4.14 -2.40 8.40
N GLN A 23 4.83 -2.71 7.29
CA GLN A 23 5.81 -1.94 6.53
C GLN A 23 5.29 -0.58 6.11
N GLN A 24 5.51 0.43 6.94
CA GLN A 24 5.24 1.83 6.62
C GLN A 24 5.57 2.06 5.14
N LEU A 25 4.57 2.40 4.33
CA LEU A 25 4.70 2.48 2.87
C LEU A 25 5.97 3.30 2.57
N PRO A 26 7.01 2.68 1.98
CA PRO A 26 8.30 3.36 1.89
C PRO A 26 8.13 4.69 1.17
N ARG A 27 8.87 5.70 1.62
CA ARG A 27 8.93 6.98 0.90
C ARG A 27 9.31 6.73 -0.56
N ASP A 28 8.75 7.52 -1.46
CA ASP A 28 8.94 7.45 -2.90
C ASP A 28 8.39 6.17 -3.57
N THR A 29 7.65 5.32 -2.84
CA THR A 29 6.94 4.18 -3.44
C THR A 29 5.99 4.68 -4.53
N ALA A 30 6.16 4.16 -5.74
CA ALA A 30 5.26 4.44 -6.86
C ALA A 30 3.91 3.78 -6.62
N VAL A 31 2.85 4.57 -6.64
CA VAL A 31 1.50 4.15 -6.31
C VAL A 31 0.50 4.72 -7.31
N ARG A 32 -0.68 4.11 -7.35
CA ARG A 32 -1.86 4.73 -7.93
C ARG A 32 -3.01 4.68 -6.95
N VAL A 33 -3.84 5.71 -6.94
CA VAL A 33 -4.93 5.87 -5.99
C VAL A 33 -6.25 6.20 -6.71
N LYS A 34 -7.36 5.82 -6.08
CA LYS A 34 -8.68 6.34 -6.39
C LYS A 34 -9.22 7.13 -5.21
N SER A 35 -9.88 8.25 -5.49
CA SER A 35 -10.65 9.00 -4.50
C SER A 35 -11.90 9.56 -5.13
N PRO A 36 -13.09 9.31 -4.56
CA PRO A 36 -14.35 9.85 -5.07
C PRO A 36 -14.36 11.38 -5.09
N LEU A 37 -13.53 12.04 -4.26
CA LEU A 37 -13.37 13.50 -4.25
C LEU A 37 -12.72 14.04 -5.53
N LEU A 38 -11.86 13.25 -6.18
CA LEU A 38 -11.13 13.61 -7.39
C LEU A 38 -11.61 12.82 -8.63
N GLY A 39 -12.73 12.11 -8.53
CA GLY A 39 -13.33 11.29 -9.59
C GLY A 39 -13.10 9.78 -9.46
N GLY A 40 -13.49 9.01 -10.49
CA GLY A 40 -13.42 7.54 -10.49
C GLY A 40 -12.11 6.94 -11.05
N GLU A 41 -11.25 7.79 -11.60
CA GLU A 41 -10.03 7.40 -12.32
C GLU A 41 -8.88 7.04 -11.37
N TRP A 42 -7.95 6.23 -11.88
CA TRP A 42 -6.69 5.97 -11.18
C TRP A 42 -5.74 7.15 -11.38
N LEU A 43 -5.23 7.71 -10.28
CA LEU A 43 -4.25 8.79 -10.27
C LEU A 43 -2.91 8.24 -9.81
N GLU A 44 -1.89 8.33 -10.65
CA GLU A 44 -0.54 7.88 -10.31
C GLU A 44 0.24 8.93 -9.53
N GLY A 45 1.11 8.48 -8.64
CA GLY A 45 1.95 9.33 -7.82
C GLY A 45 2.99 8.56 -7.03
N ARG A 46 3.54 9.23 -6.02
CA ARG A 46 4.50 8.67 -5.08
C ARG A 46 4.14 8.99 -3.64
N VAL A 47 4.43 8.04 -2.76
CA VAL A 47 4.26 8.24 -1.31
C VAL A 47 5.30 9.24 -0.82
N GLY A 48 4.88 10.18 0.02
CA GLY A 48 5.79 11.02 0.79
C GLY A 48 5.12 11.51 2.07
N VAL A 49 5.81 12.39 2.79
CA VAL A 49 5.34 12.94 4.07
C VAL A 49 5.30 14.45 3.96
N ALA A 50 4.17 15.05 4.27
CA ALA A 50 4.02 16.51 4.31
C ALA A 50 4.71 17.12 5.54
N PRO A 51 4.96 18.45 5.57
CA PRO A 51 5.45 19.12 6.79
C PRO A 51 4.56 18.92 8.02
N SER A 52 3.24 18.70 7.82
CA SER A 52 2.28 18.30 8.87
C SER A 52 2.50 16.90 9.44
N ARG A 53 3.46 16.13 8.88
CA ARG A 53 3.79 14.75 9.21
C ARG A 53 2.77 13.70 8.74
N CYS A 54 1.77 14.10 7.95
CA CYS A 54 0.85 13.17 7.32
C CYS A 54 1.48 12.50 6.11
N THR A 55 1.23 11.20 5.94
CA THR A 55 1.53 10.53 4.67
C THR A 55 0.60 11.04 3.57
N MET A 56 1.21 11.42 2.45
CA MET A 56 0.55 11.92 1.25
C MET A 56 0.94 11.07 0.04
N VAL A 57 0.06 11.05 -0.95
CA VAL A 57 0.41 10.66 -2.32
C VAL A 57 0.59 11.94 -3.13
N PHE A 58 1.82 12.21 -3.56
CA PHE A 58 2.15 13.30 -4.48
C PHE A 58 1.91 12.83 -5.91
N LEU A 59 0.95 13.43 -6.59
CA LEU A 59 0.49 13.02 -7.90
C LEU A 59 1.50 13.39 -8.99
N ASN A 60 1.65 12.52 -9.98
CA ASN A 60 2.51 12.77 -11.15
C ASN A 60 1.94 13.86 -12.08
N GLY A 61 0.65 14.17 -11.95
CA GLY A 61 -0.06 15.20 -12.72
C GLY A 61 -1.17 15.85 -11.90
N LYS A 62 -1.78 16.90 -12.44
CA LYS A 62 -2.91 17.58 -11.80
C LYS A 62 -4.17 16.73 -11.89
N ALA A 63 -4.81 16.49 -10.75
CA ALA A 63 -6.15 15.93 -10.67
C ALA A 63 -7.21 17.02 -10.95
N PRO A 64 -8.50 16.65 -11.16
CA PRO A 64 -9.59 17.61 -11.30
C PRO A 64 -9.61 18.61 -10.15
N GLY A 65 -9.79 19.91 -10.42
CA GLY A 65 -9.66 20.96 -9.40
C GLY A 65 -8.23 21.47 -9.18
N GLY A 66 -7.23 20.88 -9.85
CA GLY A 66 -5.85 21.33 -9.80
C GLY A 66 -5.01 20.71 -8.67
N TYR A 67 -5.57 19.78 -7.90
CA TYR A 67 -4.86 19.09 -6.83
C TYR A 67 -3.63 18.33 -7.34
N THR A 68 -2.54 18.40 -6.59
CA THR A 68 -1.26 17.73 -6.89
C THR A 68 -0.87 16.71 -5.83
N SER A 69 -1.66 16.57 -4.77
CA SER A 69 -1.43 15.60 -3.71
C SER A 69 -2.74 15.19 -3.05
N MET A 70 -2.70 14.10 -2.29
CA MET A 70 -3.85 13.56 -1.58
C MET A 70 -3.40 12.92 -0.27
N ALA A 71 -4.10 13.19 0.82
CA ALA A 71 -3.88 12.51 2.09
C ALA A 71 -4.45 11.09 2.07
N LEU A 72 -3.87 10.17 2.84
CA LEU A 72 -4.31 8.76 2.85
C LEU A 72 -5.79 8.59 3.21
N ASN A 73 -6.37 9.47 4.02
CA ASN A 73 -7.79 9.40 4.41
C ASN A 73 -8.78 9.70 3.26
N ALA A 74 -8.34 10.40 2.21
CA ALA A 74 -9.12 10.59 0.98
C ALA A 74 -9.05 9.40 0.03
N VAL A 75 -8.12 8.46 0.24
CA VAL A 75 -7.91 7.33 -0.66
C VAL A 75 -8.94 6.24 -0.38
N ARG A 76 -9.62 5.76 -1.43
CA ARG A 76 -10.56 4.62 -1.36
C ARG A 76 -9.97 3.31 -1.86
N ALA A 77 -9.06 3.38 -2.81
CA ALA A 77 -8.30 2.24 -3.28
C ALA A 77 -6.88 2.69 -3.60
N MET A 78 -5.91 1.85 -3.29
CA MET A 78 -4.50 2.13 -3.49
C MET A 78 -3.81 0.88 -4.03
N GLN A 79 -2.93 1.07 -4.99
CA GLN A 79 -2.06 0.02 -5.49
C GLN A 79 -0.62 0.52 -5.54
N ARG A 80 0.35 -0.34 -5.20
CA ARG A 80 1.77 -0.08 -5.45
C ARG A 80 2.20 -0.74 -6.74
N ARG A 81 3.22 -0.15 -7.35
CA ARG A 81 3.89 -0.78 -8.48
C ARG A 81 4.76 -1.93 -8.00
N ASP A 82 4.65 -3.06 -8.69
CA ASP A 82 5.48 -4.25 -8.46
C ASP A 82 5.93 -4.80 -9.83
N GLY A 83 7.19 -4.51 -10.19
CA GLY A 83 7.70 -4.72 -11.54
C GLY A 83 6.86 -3.99 -12.61
N ALA A 84 6.28 -4.76 -13.52
CA ALA A 84 5.39 -4.26 -14.57
C ALA A 84 3.92 -4.15 -14.13
N GLY A 85 3.56 -4.69 -12.96
CA GLY A 85 2.19 -4.77 -12.47
C GLY A 85 1.86 -3.80 -11.36
N TRP A 86 0.58 -3.84 -10.95
CA TRP A 86 0.04 -3.11 -9.82
C TRP A 86 -0.56 -4.10 -8.82
N VAL A 87 -0.24 -3.93 -7.55
CA VAL A 87 -0.70 -4.80 -6.45
C VAL A 87 -1.50 -3.98 -5.45
N ASP A 88 -2.67 -4.48 -5.06
CA ASP A 88 -3.54 -3.85 -4.07
C ASP A 88 -2.85 -3.67 -2.72
N ILE A 89 -3.09 -2.50 -2.14
CA ILE A 89 -2.71 -2.15 -0.78
C ILE A 89 -3.99 -1.83 -0.02
N ASP A 90 -4.19 -2.52 1.09
CA ASP A 90 -5.20 -2.10 2.06
C ASP A 90 -4.71 -0.81 2.74
N VAL A 91 -5.45 0.29 2.53
CA VAL A 91 -5.11 1.62 3.06
C VAL A 91 -5.42 1.72 4.55
N LYS A 92 -6.41 0.97 5.06
CA LYS A 92 -6.93 1.15 6.42
C LYS A 92 -5.86 0.92 7.50
N PRO A 93 -5.01 -0.12 7.43
CA PRO A 93 -3.95 -0.32 8.41
C PRO A 93 -2.85 0.75 8.37
N TRP A 94 -2.68 1.45 7.24
CA TRP A 94 -1.76 2.59 7.15
C TRP A 94 -2.37 3.81 7.81
N LEU A 95 -3.61 4.13 7.45
CA LEU A 95 -4.33 5.26 8.04
C LEU A 95 -4.42 5.14 9.56
N ALA A 96 -4.64 3.95 10.11
CA ALA A 96 -4.68 3.74 11.56
C ALA A 96 -3.38 4.09 12.30
N LYS A 97 -2.24 4.14 11.61
CA LYS A 97 -0.92 4.49 12.19
C LYS A 97 -0.56 5.96 11.99
N GLU A 98 -1.32 6.70 11.18
CA GLU A 98 -1.09 8.12 10.99
C GLU A 98 -1.37 8.89 12.30
N PRO A 99 -0.75 10.05 12.51
CA PRO A 99 -1.14 10.99 13.55
C PRO A 99 -2.65 11.29 13.54
N GLU A 100 -3.24 11.61 14.70
CA GLU A 100 -4.69 11.81 14.83
C GLU A 100 -5.25 12.87 13.90
N ASP A 101 -4.57 14.01 13.83
CA ASP A 101 -4.82 15.09 12.88
C ASP A 101 -4.80 14.62 11.42
N CYS A 102 -3.96 13.66 11.06
CA CYS A 102 -3.88 13.09 9.71
C CYS A 102 -4.97 12.05 9.41
N ARG A 103 -5.59 11.48 10.45
CA ARG A 103 -6.71 10.54 10.28
C ARG A 103 -8.03 11.27 10.08
N GLU A 104 -8.21 12.35 10.83
CA GLU A 104 -9.48 13.06 10.97
C GLU A 104 -9.60 14.31 10.10
N ALA A 105 -8.49 14.84 9.56
CA ALA A 105 -8.54 16.01 8.69
C ALA A 105 -9.42 15.75 7.46
N ASP A 106 -10.54 16.47 7.33
CA ASP A 106 -11.21 16.59 6.05
C ASP A 106 -10.21 17.13 5.02
N ASN A 107 -10.20 16.54 3.81
CA ASN A 107 -9.35 17.04 2.74
C ASN A 107 -9.95 18.37 2.30
N ASP A 108 -9.41 19.47 2.84
CA ASP A 108 -9.73 20.85 2.46
C ASP A 108 -9.27 21.14 1.02
#